data_AF-A0A977KUD2-F1
#
_entry.id   AF-A0A977KUD2-F1
#
_cell.length_a   1.000
_cell.length_b   1.000
_cell.length_c   1.000
_cell.angle_alpha   90.00
_cell.angle_beta   90.00
_cell.angle_gamma   90.00
#
_symmetry.space_group_name_H-M   'P 1'
#
loop_
_entity.id
_entity.type
_entity.pdbx_description
1 polymer ?
#
loop_
_entity_poly.entity_id
_entity_poly.type
_entity_poly.pdbx_seq_one_letter_code
_entity_poly.pdbx_strand_id
1 'polypeptide(L)'
;MDNVIRQRFEIPKEIIQGIHRGTMLIKKQSFLSVGYFDSHWQRVEFIDWYIRAKALNLEMMVIPNILFKRRIHQNNIGIIKKDRQSEYVQVIKQALNKKRENS
;
A
#
# COMPACT_ATOMS: atom_id res chain seq x y z
N MET A 1 22.96 3.20 -0.33
CA MET A 1 21.84 4.10 -0.70
C MET A 1 22.50 5.26 -1.41
N ASP A 2 22.12 5.54 -2.66
CA ASP A 2 22.86 6.48 -3.49
C ASP A 2 22.72 7.91 -2.96
N ASN A 3 23.83 8.65 -2.89
CA ASN A 3 23.89 10.01 -2.32
C ASN A 3 22.87 10.97 -2.95
N VAL A 4 22.50 10.74 -4.21
CA VAL A 4 21.50 11.53 -4.96
C VAL A 4 20.08 11.41 -4.37
N ILE A 5 19.70 10.25 -3.82
CA ILE A 5 18.34 10.07 -3.25
C ILE A 5 18.20 10.81 -1.92
N ARG A 6 19.28 10.86 -1.12
CA ARG A 6 19.28 11.52 0.21
C ARG A 6 19.03 13.02 0.12
N GLN A 7 19.48 13.68 -0.94
CA GLN A 7 19.24 15.12 -1.13
C GLN A 7 17.82 15.46 -1.56
N ARG A 8 17.07 14.49 -2.13
CA ARG A 8 15.76 14.75 -2.75
C ARG A 8 14.57 14.35 -1.89
N PHE A 9 14.78 13.50 -0.89
CA PHE A 9 13.74 13.03 0.01
C PHE A 9 14.18 13.21 1.45
N GLU A 10 13.39 13.94 2.24
CA GLU A 10 13.52 13.95 3.68
C GLU A 10 13.12 12.56 4.20
N ILE A 11 14.09 11.83 4.74
CA ILE A 11 13.86 10.50 5.30
C ILE A 11 13.47 10.69 6.76
N PRO A 12 12.26 10.27 7.18
CA PRO A 12 11.88 10.31 8.58
C PRO A 12 12.93 9.58 9.42
N LYS A 13 13.45 10.27 10.45
CA LYS A 13 14.40 9.67 11.41
C LYS A 13 13.70 8.74 12.39
N GLU A 14 12.40 8.94 12.57
CA GLU A 14 11.54 8.15 13.45
C GLU A 14 10.92 6.96 12.72
N ILE A 15 10.57 5.93 13.48
CA ILE A 15 9.88 4.75 12.96
C ILE A 15 8.43 5.15 12.67
N ILE A 16 8.06 5.15 11.40
CA ILE A 16 6.69 5.36 10.96
C ILE A 16 5.97 4.02 10.73
N GLN A 17 4.68 3.98 11.03
CA GLN A 17 3.85 2.83 10.70
C GLN A 17 3.76 2.66 9.17
N GLY A 18 4.28 1.55 8.66
CA GLY A 18 4.20 1.21 7.25
C GLY A 18 3.27 0.02 7.02
N ILE A 19 2.01 0.28 6.67
CA ILE A 19 1.09 -0.81 6.25
C ILE A 19 1.62 -1.38 4.94
N HIS A 20 2.06 -2.65 4.96
CA HIS A 20 2.71 -3.27 3.82
C HIS A 20 2.47 -4.78 3.79
N ARG A 21 2.19 -5.33 2.60
CA ARG A 21 1.98 -6.78 2.39
C ARG A 21 3.20 -7.66 2.67
N GLY A 22 4.40 -7.09 2.59
CA GLY A 22 5.66 -7.86 2.71
C GLY A 22 5.86 -8.57 4.05
N THR A 23 5.11 -8.18 5.08
CA THR A 23 5.09 -8.85 6.40
C THR A 23 3.66 -9.17 6.85
N MET A 24 2.72 -9.19 5.92
CA MET A 24 1.32 -9.47 6.24
C MET A 24 1.14 -10.96 6.48
N LEU A 25 0.60 -11.30 7.64
CA LEU A 25 0.08 -12.63 7.95
C LEU A 25 -1.43 -12.54 8.08
N ILE A 26 -2.14 -13.42 7.39
CA ILE A 26 -3.61 -13.42 7.34
C ILE A 26 -4.13 -14.84 7.17
N LYS A 27 -5.29 -15.13 7.77
CA LYS A 27 -6.02 -16.38 7.52
C LYS A 27 -6.42 -16.45 6.05
N LYS A 28 -6.25 -17.60 5.41
CA LYS A 28 -6.63 -17.82 4.00
C LYS A 28 -8.08 -17.38 3.72
N GLN A 29 -9.03 -17.77 4.58
CA GLN A 29 -10.43 -17.43 4.40
C GLN A 29 -10.68 -15.91 4.44
N SER A 30 -10.04 -15.21 5.38
CA SER A 30 -10.09 -13.75 5.49
C SER A 30 -9.48 -13.05 4.27
N PHE A 31 -8.44 -13.62 3.67
CA PHE A 31 -7.89 -13.09 2.42
C PHE A 31 -8.87 -13.27 1.25
N LEU A 32 -9.44 -14.46 1.12
CA LEU A 32 -10.36 -14.79 0.04
C LEU A 32 -11.70 -14.04 0.13
N SER A 33 -12.18 -13.70 1.34
CA SER A 33 -13.38 -12.89 1.50
C SER A 33 -13.21 -11.45 0.99
N VAL A 34 -11.98 -10.93 1.00
CA VAL A 34 -11.64 -9.63 0.38
C VAL A 34 -11.48 -9.78 -1.14
N GLY A 35 -10.98 -10.93 -1.58
CA GLY A 35 -10.62 -11.23 -2.97
C GLY A 35 -9.14 -10.99 -3.26
N TYR A 36 -8.68 -11.37 -4.45
CA TYR A 36 -7.27 -11.26 -4.84
C TYR A 36 -6.80 -9.80 -5.02
N PHE A 37 -5.49 -9.60 -5.15
CA PHE A 37 -4.94 -8.35 -5.66
C PHE A 37 -5.34 -8.19 -7.11
N ASP A 38 -5.82 -7.00 -7.47
CA ASP A 38 -6.20 -6.70 -8.85
C ASP A 38 -4.94 -6.44 -9.69
N SER A 39 -4.70 -7.29 -10.68
CA SER A 39 -3.56 -7.24 -11.58
C SER A 39 -3.59 -6.06 -12.54
N HIS A 40 -4.71 -5.33 -12.65
CA HIS A 40 -4.77 -4.06 -13.36
C HIS A 40 -3.82 -3.03 -12.74
N TRP A 41 -3.67 -3.05 -11.41
CA TRP A 41 -2.80 -2.13 -10.70
C TRP A 41 -1.34 -2.58 -10.75
N GLN A 42 -0.46 -1.63 -11.03
CA GLN A 42 0.98 -1.91 -11.06
C GLN A 42 1.71 -1.53 -9.77
N ARG A 43 1.13 -0.63 -8.96
CA ARG A 43 1.78 -0.08 -7.75
C ARG A 43 0.88 0.06 -6.53
N VAL A 44 -0.43 0.11 -6.77
CA VAL A 44 -1.45 0.40 -5.77
C VAL A 44 -2.32 -0.82 -5.47
N GLU A 45 -1.96 -1.99 -6.00
CA GLU A 45 -2.68 -3.25 -5.83
C GLU A 45 -2.92 -3.59 -4.35
N PHE A 46 -1.95 -3.27 -3.48
CA PHE A 46 -2.11 -3.49 -2.05
C PHE A 46 -2.93 -2.40 -1.37
N ILE A 47 -2.88 -1.16 -1.83
CA ILE A 47 -3.68 -0.07 -1.27
C ILE A 47 -5.15 -0.30 -1.62
N ASP A 48 -5.46 -0.66 -2.87
CA ASP A 48 -6.79 -1.09 -3.30
C ASP A 48 -7.31 -2.23 -2.41
N TRP A 49 -6.52 -3.29 -2.27
CA TRP A 49 -6.90 -4.44 -1.45
C TRP A 49 -7.12 -4.08 0.01
N TYR A 50 -6.25 -3.24 0.59
CA TYR A 50 -6.38 -2.78 1.97
C TYR A 50 -7.65 -1.96 2.18
N ILE A 51 -8.01 -1.10 1.22
CA ILE A 51 -9.27 -0.33 1.29
C ILE A 51 -10.48 -1.27 1.23
N ARG A 52 -10.46 -2.29 0.36
CA ARG A 52 -11.51 -3.32 0.33
C ARG A 52 -11.60 -4.09 1.63
N ALA A 53 -10.47 -4.48 2.22
CA ALA A 53 -10.44 -5.16 3.51
C ALA A 53 -11.04 -4.28 4.63
N LYS A 54 -10.72 -2.98 4.64
CA LYS A 54 -11.33 -2.01 5.55
C LYS A 54 -12.83 -1.86 5.35
N ALA A 55 -13.30 -1.80 4.11
CA ALA A 55 -14.74 -1.73 3.80
C ALA A 55 -15.52 -2.97 4.28
N LEU A 56 -14.86 -4.12 4.35
CA LEU A 56 -15.41 -5.36 4.92
C LEU A 56 -15.24 -5.47 6.45
N ASN A 57 -14.77 -4.41 7.11
CA ASN A 57 -14.50 -4.38 8.54
C ASN A 57 -13.55 -5.50 9.01
N LEU A 58 -12.58 -5.88 8.17
CA LEU A 58 -11.61 -6.89 8.55
C LEU A 58 -10.77 -6.38 9.75
N GLU A 59 -10.70 -7.19 10.80
CA GLU A 59 -9.86 -6.88 11.96
C GLU A 59 -8.38 -6.99 11.56
N MET A 60 -7.60 -5.97 11.90
CA MET A 60 -6.20 -5.86 11.53
C MET A 60 -5.40 -5.26 12.68
N MET A 61 -4.23 -5.85 12.95
CA MET A 61 -3.29 -5.39 13.96
C MET A 61 -1.92 -5.18 13.32
N VAL A 62 -1.26 -4.08 13.70
CA VAL A 62 0.15 -3.85 13.40
C VAL A 62 0.93 -3.95 14.70
N ILE A 63 1.89 -4.87 14.75
CA ILE A 63 2.74 -5.03 15.92
C ILE A 63 3.88 -4.00 15.90
N PRO A 64 4.36 -3.50 17.05
CA PRO A 64 5.41 -2.48 17.14
C PRO A 64 6.82 -3.07 16.94
N ASN A 65 6.95 -4.16 16.19
CA ASN A 65 8.22 -4.82 15.92
C ASN A 65 8.67 -4.58 14.48
N ILE A 66 9.95 -4.24 14.30
CA ILE A 66 10.55 -4.11 12.98
C ILE A 66 10.75 -5.52 12.39
N LEU A 67 9.85 -5.93 11.51
CA LEU A 67 9.94 -7.22 10.81
C LEU A 67 10.61 -7.13 9.43
N PHE A 68 10.76 -5.93 8.87
CA PHE A 68 11.26 -5.74 7.51
C PHE A 68 11.99 -4.42 7.35
N LYS A 69 13.16 -4.45 6.69
CA LYS A 69 13.91 -3.27 6.26
C LYS A 69 13.84 -3.16 4.74
N ARG A 70 13.04 -2.23 4.23
CA ARG A 70 12.89 -2.00 2.79
C ARG A 70 14.07 -1.18 2.25
N ARG A 71 14.77 -1.69 1.23
CA ARG A 71 15.79 -0.92 0.51
C ARG A 71 15.12 0.07 -0.45
N ILE A 72 15.49 1.34 -0.38
CA ILE A 72 15.10 2.37 -1.36
C ILE A 72 16.30 2.62 -2.28
N HIS A 73 16.10 2.48 -3.60
CA HIS A 73 17.12 2.67 -4.64
C HIS A 73 16.51 3.44 -5.83
N GLN A 74 17.34 3.92 -6.75
CA GLN A 74 16.88 4.79 -7.86
C GLN A 74 15.86 4.08 -8.75
N ASN A 75 16.06 2.78 -8.95
CA ASN A 75 15.13 1.95 -9.70
C ASN A 75 13.89 1.49 -8.91
N ASN A 76 13.60 2.09 -7.76
CA ASN A 76 12.38 1.76 -7.03
C ASN A 76 11.19 2.30 -7.83
N ILE A 77 10.18 1.47 -8.04
CA ILE A 77 9.03 1.75 -8.92
C ILE A 77 8.28 3.04 -8.49
N GLY A 78 8.37 3.42 -7.21
CA GLY A 78 7.85 4.68 -6.68
C GLY A 78 8.65 5.95 -7.06
N ILE A 79 9.90 5.80 -7.51
CA ILE A 79 10.83 6.90 -7.84
C ILE A 79 10.93 7.14 -9.36
N ILE A 80 10.88 6.08 -10.18
CA ILE A 80 11.17 6.20 -11.63
C ILE A 80 10.04 6.85 -12.45
N LYS A 81 8.77 6.77 -12.03
CA LYS A 81 7.64 7.20 -12.87
C LYS A 81 6.67 8.14 -12.13
N LYS A 82 6.88 9.45 -12.30
CA LYS A 82 5.94 10.53 -11.92
C LYS A 82 4.61 10.43 -12.68
N ASP A 83 4.63 9.88 -13.89
CA ASP A 83 3.51 9.83 -14.84
C ASP A 83 2.29 8.98 -14.41
N ARG A 84 2.31 8.41 -13.21
CA ARG A 84 1.31 7.44 -12.75
C ARG A 84 0.77 7.75 -11.35
N GLN A 85 0.99 8.96 -10.82
CA GLN A 85 0.26 9.43 -9.61
C GLN A 85 -1.26 9.27 -9.77
N SER A 86 -1.75 9.23 -11.02
CA SER A 86 -3.11 8.88 -11.39
C SER A 86 -3.62 7.58 -10.77
N GLU A 87 -2.81 6.53 -10.63
CA GLU A 87 -3.28 5.24 -10.07
C GLU A 87 -3.77 5.39 -8.62
N TYR A 88 -3.08 6.21 -7.82
CA TYR A 88 -3.50 6.50 -6.45
C TYR A 88 -4.84 7.24 -6.43
N VAL A 89 -4.98 8.25 -7.29
CA VAL A 89 -6.24 9.01 -7.43
C VAL A 89 -7.37 8.10 -7.91
N GLN A 90 -7.10 7.20 -8.85
CA GLN A 90 -8.07 6.26 -9.37
C GLN A 90 -8.54 5.27 -8.30
N VAL A 91 -7.63 4.69 -7.51
CA VAL A 91 -7.98 3.80 -6.40
C VAL A 91 -8.85 4.52 -5.37
N ILE A 92 -8.49 5.74 -4.98
CA ILE A 92 -9.28 6.54 -4.04
C ILE A 92 -10.67 6.84 -4.63
N LYS A 93 -10.76 7.25 -5.89
CA LYS A 93 -12.04 7.50 -6.56
C LYS A 93 -12.91 6.24 -6.60
N GLN A 94 -12.34 5.09 -6.94
CA GLN A 94 -13.08 3.81 -6.94
C GLN A 94 -13.61 3.46 -5.55
N ALA A 95 -12.80 3.66 -4.51
CA ALA A 95 -13.23 3.44 -3.13
C ALA A 95 -14.40 4.36 -2.72
N LEU A 96 -14.32 5.64 -3.08
CA LEU A 96 -15.39 6.61 -2.79
C LEU A 96 -16.68 6.28 -3.53
N ASN A 97 -16.60 5.85 -4.79
CA ASN A 97 -17.79 5.46 -5.56
C ASN A 97 -18.48 4.24 -4.95
N LYS A 98 -17.72 3.18 -4.62
CA LYS A 98 -18.26 1.99 -3.93
C LYS A 98 -18.93 2.33 -2.60
N LYS A 99 -18.37 3.28 -1.84
CA LYS A 99 -18.98 3.73 -0.59
C LYS A 99 -20.34 4.42 -0.82
N ARG A 100 -20.46 5.23 -1.89
CA ARG A 100 -21.72 5.91 -2.25
C ARG A 100 -22.80 4.94 -2.72
N GLU A 101 -22.43 3.89 -3.43
CA GLU A 101 -23.37 2.85 -3.90
C GLU A 101 -23.90 1.97 -2.76
N ASN A 102 -23.12 1.81 -1.69
CA ASN A 102 -23.46 0.98 -0.52
C ASN A 102 -24.04 1.77 0.67
N SER A 103 -24.29 3.08 0.51
CA SER A 103 -24.94 3.95 1.51
C SER A 103 -26.39 4.20 1.13
#